data_AF-A0AAD7A7P8-F1
#
_entry.id   AF-A0AAD7A7P8-F1
#
_cell.length_a   1.000
_cell.length_b   1.000
_cell.length_c   1.000
_cell.angle_alpha   90.00
_cell.angle_beta   90.00
_cell.angle_gamma   90.00
#
_symmetry.space_group_name_H-M   'P 1'
#
loop_
_entity.id
_entity.type
_entity.pdbx_description
1 polymer ?
#
loop_
_entity_poly.entity_id
_entity_poly.type
_entity_poly.pdbx_seq_one_letter_code
_entity_poly.pdbx_strand_id
1 'polypeptide(L)'
;MHDAIRYRSARPVSMLCFLRLILILLCGACSPSGSLWDDLSAPPDTNWTGHLIFDTVNSLLQHWPNTRYRNGHTIVPGHIPHAFPWCRDSSTTNSSIIGYWQLTLVTTRLLKVLYFDGTSGAKMKDGPLDAQDLIIWGEVAPTCSLDERARINDLCAWGKGLEIDGYVREVMLCDFFHGGYDAPASLSHHPKTYIPFPREELLAFDTIFAGSWHNHYPGETRIRLDLTGLISFYDTSLAPPLIAHREGKERWDHRLLGISARDLAAVNGRLREVLTTGTKRESEIDWQTLYRVLVDRNAGCLKTLEYLLDVSTASDLREWAQAIQIQLRIMLTPYILYTARPIYRGDSGIERSARSVWHAYGTNREICRVVVRMWTTGVRLGLDPFIPGQEDVLSASALLGILGLWRTEIYSLLAWLD
;
A
#
# COMPACT_ATOMS: atom_id res chain seq x y z
N MET A 1 37.79 -50.14 -23.81
CA MET A 1 37.48 -48.82 -23.20
C MET A 1 35.96 -48.67 -23.14
N HIS A 2 35.37 -49.42 -22.22
CA HIS A 2 34.00 -49.29 -21.74
C HIS A 2 34.14 -48.69 -20.34
N ASP A 3 33.39 -47.63 -20.03
CA ASP A 3 32.87 -47.28 -18.69
C ASP A 3 32.05 -45.99 -18.85
N ALA A 4 30.71 -46.02 -18.86
CA ALA A 4 29.79 -46.21 -17.73
C ALA A 4 29.58 -44.93 -16.89
N ILE A 5 28.75 -44.01 -17.39
CA ILE A 5 27.99 -43.08 -16.54
C ILE A 5 26.61 -43.69 -16.31
N ARG A 6 26.45 -44.34 -15.16
CA ARG A 6 25.15 -44.85 -14.69
C ARG A 6 24.25 -43.64 -14.35
N TYR A 7 23.20 -43.43 -15.13
CA TYR A 7 22.03 -42.71 -14.65
C TYR A 7 21.41 -43.51 -13.50
N ARG A 8 21.65 -43.08 -12.26
CA ARG A 8 20.82 -43.53 -11.13
C ARG A 8 19.45 -42.90 -11.31
N SER A 9 18.42 -43.74 -11.37
CA SER A 9 17.03 -43.32 -11.27
C SER A 9 16.85 -42.42 -10.05
N ALA A 10 16.56 -41.14 -10.30
CA ALA A 10 16.06 -40.27 -9.26
C ALA A 10 14.74 -40.87 -8.78
N ARG A 11 14.69 -41.29 -7.51
CA ARG A 11 13.43 -41.70 -6.87
C ARG A 11 12.43 -40.55 -7.01
N PRO A 12 11.13 -40.83 -7.20
CA PRO A 12 10.12 -39.78 -7.22
C PRO A 12 10.21 -39.03 -5.90
N VAL A 13 10.67 -37.79 -5.95
CA VAL A 13 10.52 -36.84 -4.86
C VAL A 13 9.01 -36.73 -4.66
N SER A 14 8.51 -37.08 -3.47
CA SER A 14 7.06 -37.06 -3.24
C SER A 14 6.52 -35.68 -3.61
N MET A 15 5.36 -35.62 -4.25
CA MET A 15 4.71 -34.37 -4.65
C MET A 15 4.60 -33.39 -3.45
N LEU A 16 4.46 -33.92 -2.23
CA LEU A 16 4.52 -33.16 -0.97
C LEU A 16 5.86 -32.47 -0.70
N CYS A 17 6.98 -33.11 -1.05
CA CYS A 17 8.32 -32.55 -0.88
C CYS A 17 8.61 -31.49 -1.96
N PHE A 18 8.13 -31.70 -3.19
CA PHE A 18 8.19 -30.71 -4.28
C PHE A 18 7.33 -29.48 -3.97
N LEU A 19 6.13 -29.69 -3.42
CA LEU A 19 5.24 -28.63 -2.92
C LEU A 19 5.88 -27.85 -1.78
N ARG A 20 6.43 -28.53 -0.76
CA ARG A 20 7.15 -27.86 0.35
C ARG A 20 8.32 -27.01 -0.13
N LEU A 21 9.07 -27.47 -1.13
CA LEU A 21 10.20 -26.71 -1.68
C LEU A 21 9.73 -25.46 -2.44
N ILE A 22 8.66 -25.59 -3.23
CA ILE A 22 8.01 -24.46 -3.91
C ILE A 22 7.47 -23.45 -2.87
N LEU A 23 6.80 -23.92 -1.81
CA LEU A 23 6.29 -23.10 -0.70
C LEU A 23 7.37 -22.26 0.00
N ILE A 24 8.54 -22.85 0.27
CA ILE A 24 9.65 -22.17 0.96
C ILE A 24 10.32 -21.13 0.05
N LEU A 25 10.29 -21.33 -1.27
CA LEU A 25 10.96 -20.48 -2.26
C LEU A 25 10.04 -19.38 -2.84
N LEU A 26 8.72 -19.57 -2.79
CA LEU A 26 7.71 -18.60 -3.24
C LEU A 26 7.73 -17.27 -2.46
N CYS A 27 8.28 -17.25 -1.23
CA CYS A 27 7.82 -16.25 -0.24
C CYS A 27 8.89 -15.58 0.64
N GLY A 28 10.18 -15.76 0.35
CA GLY A 28 11.26 -15.01 1.03
C GLY A 28 11.49 -15.45 2.48
N ALA A 29 12.69 -15.95 2.76
CA ALA A 29 13.14 -16.26 4.10
C ALA A 29 13.35 -14.96 4.91
N CYS A 30 12.31 -14.48 5.58
CA CYS A 30 12.45 -13.47 6.63
C CYS A 30 11.28 -13.57 7.63
N SER A 31 11.30 -14.58 8.50
CA SER A 31 10.58 -14.51 9.78
C SER A 31 11.40 -15.19 10.88
N PRO A 32 11.71 -14.51 12.00
CA PRO A 32 12.41 -15.11 13.14
C PRO A 32 11.51 -15.99 14.03
N SER A 33 10.23 -16.14 13.69
CA SER A 33 9.30 -17.04 14.37
C SER A 33 8.46 -17.80 13.33
N GLY A 34 8.60 -19.13 13.33
CA GLY A 34 7.96 -20.05 12.39
C GLY A 34 6.48 -20.26 12.69
N SER A 35 5.60 -19.39 12.16
CA SER A 35 4.16 -19.66 12.19
C SER A 35 3.39 -19.13 10.98
N LEU A 36 3.77 -17.99 10.40
CA LEU A 36 2.95 -17.39 9.34
C LEU A 36 3.06 -18.14 8.00
N TRP A 37 4.25 -18.61 7.62
CA TRP A 37 4.49 -19.30 6.34
C TRP A 37 4.37 -20.82 6.42
N ASP A 38 4.37 -21.38 7.63
CA ASP A 38 4.35 -22.82 7.85
C ASP A 38 2.97 -23.43 7.55
N ASP A 39 1.93 -22.60 7.47
CA ASP A 39 0.57 -23.02 7.15
C ASP A 39 -0.05 -22.19 6.01
N LEU A 40 0.22 -22.55 4.74
CA LEU A 40 -0.56 -22.07 3.58
C LEU A 40 -1.90 -22.80 3.42
N SER A 41 -2.34 -23.61 4.39
CA SER A 41 -3.68 -24.20 4.38
C SER A 41 -4.69 -23.32 5.11
N ALA A 42 -4.25 -22.51 6.07
CA ALA A 42 -5.12 -21.58 6.80
C ALA A 42 -5.32 -20.23 6.07
N PRO A 43 -6.57 -19.77 5.89
CA PRO A 43 -6.85 -18.40 5.45
C PRO A 43 -6.37 -17.39 6.52
N PRO A 44 -6.21 -16.10 6.15
CA PRO A 44 -5.95 -15.04 7.10
C PRO A 44 -7.10 -14.92 8.12
N ASP A 45 -6.79 -14.37 9.29
CA ASP A 45 -7.79 -13.99 10.28
C ASP A 45 -8.84 -13.07 9.62
N THR A 46 -10.12 -13.26 9.94
CA THR A 46 -11.22 -12.41 9.44
C THR A 46 -11.03 -10.94 9.81
N ASN A 47 -10.32 -10.66 10.90
CA ASN A 47 -10.00 -9.32 11.37
C ASN A 47 -8.70 -8.76 10.77
N TRP A 48 -8.02 -9.50 9.91
CA TRP A 48 -6.73 -9.11 9.34
C TRP A 48 -6.88 -7.97 8.33
N THR A 49 -5.98 -7.00 8.42
CA THR A 49 -6.05 -5.70 7.74
C THR A 49 -4.80 -5.34 6.95
N GLY A 50 -3.84 -6.26 6.87
CA GLY A 50 -2.58 -5.96 6.20
C GLY A 50 -2.75 -5.63 4.72
N HIS A 51 -3.85 -6.05 4.06
CA HIS A 51 -4.18 -5.66 2.69
C HIS A 51 -4.51 -4.17 2.60
N LEU A 52 -5.21 -3.62 3.60
CA LEU A 52 -5.50 -2.18 3.68
C LEU A 52 -4.22 -1.37 3.88
N ILE A 53 -3.34 -1.83 4.78
CA ILE A 53 -2.02 -1.21 4.97
C ILE A 53 -1.19 -1.33 3.69
N PHE A 54 -1.25 -2.48 3.02
CA PHE A 54 -0.54 -2.72 1.77
C PHE A 54 -0.98 -1.80 0.65
N ASP A 55 -2.28 -1.68 0.46
CA ASP A 55 -2.81 -0.78 -0.54
C ASP A 55 -2.53 0.68 -0.20
N THR A 56 -2.65 1.08 1.08
CA THR A 56 -2.25 2.43 1.50
C THR A 56 -0.79 2.70 1.15
N VAL A 57 0.16 1.81 1.50
CA VAL A 57 1.59 1.99 1.19
C VAL A 57 1.83 2.11 -0.30
N ASN A 58 1.19 1.26 -1.10
CA ASN A 58 1.29 1.32 -2.56
C ASN A 58 0.71 2.64 -3.12
N SER A 59 -0.27 3.23 -2.44
CA SER A 59 -0.99 4.44 -2.84
C SER A 59 -0.38 5.75 -2.34
N LEU A 60 0.57 5.72 -1.39
CA LEU A 60 1.20 6.92 -0.84
C LEU A 60 1.78 7.80 -1.95
N LEU A 61 1.64 9.11 -1.80
CA LEU A 61 2.12 10.14 -2.73
C LEU A 61 1.40 10.15 -4.11
N GLN A 62 0.43 9.27 -4.35
CA GLN A 62 -0.40 9.29 -5.55
C GLN A 62 -1.72 10.04 -5.32
N HIS A 63 -2.22 10.76 -6.31
CA HIS A 63 -3.41 11.60 -6.15
C HIS A 63 -4.72 10.80 -6.14
N TRP A 64 -5.03 10.05 -7.20
CA TRP A 64 -6.32 9.37 -7.33
C TRP A 64 -6.60 8.28 -6.28
N PRO A 65 -5.65 7.39 -5.93
CA PRO A 65 -5.91 6.40 -4.88
C PRO A 65 -6.26 7.03 -3.52
N ASN A 66 -5.55 8.11 -3.15
CA ASN A 66 -5.85 8.87 -1.93
C ASN A 66 -7.17 9.64 -2.03
N THR A 67 -7.59 10.03 -3.24
CA THR A 67 -8.91 10.66 -3.46
C THR A 67 -10.06 9.64 -3.32
N ARG A 68 -9.89 8.43 -3.86
CA ARG A 68 -10.87 7.33 -3.73
C ARG A 68 -11.01 6.93 -2.26
N TYR A 69 -9.90 6.65 -1.58
CA TYR A 69 -9.87 6.33 -0.16
C TYR A 69 -9.50 7.57 0.67
N ARG A 70 -10.38 8.58 0.60
CA ARG A 70 -10.17 9.92 1.16
C ARG A 70 -9.90 9.97 2.66
N ASN A 71 -10.39 9.00 3.42
CA ASN A 71 -10.23 8.94 4.86
C ASN A 71 -8.89 8.30 5.20
N GLY A 72 -7.91 9.13 5.54
CA GLY A 72 -6.58 8.68 5.93
C GLY A 72 -6.58 7.89 7.24
N HIS A 73 -5.87 6.76 7.26
CA HIS A 73 -5.68 5.90 8.42
C HIS A 73 -4.20 5.66 8.73
N THR A 74 -3.29 6.34 8.04
CA THR A 74 -1.87 6.07 8.12
C THR A 74 -1.06 7.35 8.16
N ILE A 75 -0.10 7.37 9.07
CA ILE A 75 0.79 8.48 9.35
C ILE A 75 2.19 7.99 9.06
N VAL A 76 2.93 8.73 8.23
CA VAL A 76 4.26 8.33 7.78
C VAL A 76 5.23 9.48 8.00
N PRO A 77 6.29 9.29 8.81
CA PRO A 77 7.39 10.25 8.86
C PRO A 77 8.03 10.36 7.48
N GLY A 78 8.53 11.53 7.14
CA GLY A 78 9.22 11.73 5.88
C GLY A 78 10.12 12.94 5.90
N HIS A 79 10.78 13.16 4.77
CA HIS A 79 11.71 14.24 4.60
C HIS A 79 11.56 14.91 3.25
N ILE A 80 11.86 16.21 3.21
CA ILE A 80 11.95 17.00 1.99
C ILE A 80 13.42 17.40 1.78
N PRO A 81 14.12 16.79 0.82
CA PRO A 81 15.54 17.06 0.55
C PRO A 81 15.78 18.20 -0.45
N HIS A 82 14.77 18.59 -1.25
CA HIS A 82 14.96 19.43 -2.43
C HIS A 82 13.84 20.46 -2.61
N ALA A 83 13.95 21.23 -3.69
CA ALA A 83 13.13 22.37 -3.99
C ALA A 83 11.63 22.08 -4.08
N PHE A 84 10.82 23.01 -3.57
CA PHE A 84 9.37 23.01 -3.71
C PHE A 84 8.88 24.34 -4.30
N PRO A 85 8.05 24.31 -5.37
CA PRO A 85 7.31 25.46 -5.82
C PRO A 85 6.21 25.76 -4.82
N TRP A 86 6.12 27.02 -4.42
CA TRP A 86 5.11 27.55 -3.53
C TRP A 86 4.37 28.67 -4.23
N CYS A 87 3.05 28.62 -4.21
CA CYS A 87 2.18 29.64 -4.77
C CYS A 87 1.38 30.30 -3.66
N ARG A 88 1.37 31.63 -3.61
CA ARG A 88 0.51 32.39 -2.70
C ARG A 88 -0.31 33.40 -3.47
N ASP A 89 -1.60 33.41 -3.19
CA ASP A 89 -2.49 34.50 -3.56
C ASP A 89 -2.18 35.73 -2.68
N SER A 90 -1.88 36.87 -3.30
CA SER A 90 -1.80 38.14 -2.60
C SER A 90 -3.17 38.81 -2.59
N SER A 91 -4.00 38.43 -1.63
CA SER A 91 -5.24 39.14 -1.35
C SER A 91 -4.93 40.46 -0.61
N THR A 92 -4.48 41.49 -1.31
CA THR A 92 -4.51 42.85 -0.77
C THR A 92 -5.95 43.35 -0.83
N THR A 93 -6.59 43.43 0.33
CA THR A 93 -8.01 43.76 0.54
C THR A 93 -8.44 45.18 0.13
N ASN A 94 -7.60 45.96 -0.56
CA ASN A 94 -7.91 47.35 -0.92
C ASN A 94 -7.38 47.81 -2.29
N SER A 95 -6.90 46.92 -3.14
CA SER A 95 -6.50 47.27 -4.51
C SER A 95 -6.91 46.16 -5.46
N SER A 96 -7.42 46.57 -6.62
CA SER A 96 -7.95 45.74 -7.72
C SER A 96 -6.91 44.82 -8.40
N ILE A 97 -5.81 44.50 -7.70
CA ILE A 97 -4.67 43.73 -8.17
C ILE A 97 -4.60 42.46 -7.31
N ILE A 98 -5.17 41.37 -7.82
CA ILE A 98 -4.88 40.01 -7.34
C ILE A 98 -3.56 39.61 -8.00
N GLY A 99 -2.46 39.71 -7.26
CA GLY A 99 -1.16 39.22 -7.68
C GLY A 99 -0.97 37.78 -7.21
N TYR A 100 -0.38 36.94 -8.06
CA TYR A 100 0.06 35.61 -7.65
C TYR A 100 1.58 35.58 -7.63
N TRP A 101 2.14 35.13 -6.51
CA TRP A 101 3.58 34.89 -6.38
C TRP A 101 3.81 33.40 -6.53
N GLN A 102 4.66 33.01 -7.48
CA GLN A 102 5.21 31.67 -7.56
C GLN A 102 6.67 31.73 -7.14
N LEU A 103 6.96 31.21 -5.95
CA LEU A 103 8.30 31.06 -5.42
C LEU A 103 8.77 29.64 -5.68
N THR A 104 9.99 29.46 -6.18
CA THR A 104 10.65 28.16 -6.10
C THR A 104 11.64 28.24 -4.95
N LEU A 105 11.33 27.51 -3.87
CA LEU A 105 12.15 27.47 -2.67
C LEU A 105 13.02 26.24 -2.72
N VAL A 106 14.27 26.35 -2.32
CA VAL A 106 15.17 25.22 -2.10
C VAL A 106 15.42 25.10 -0.61
N THR A 107 15.36 23.89 -0.08
CA THR A 107 15.70 23.64 1.32
C THR A 107 17.23 23.66 1.49
N THR A 108 17.72 24.40 2.49
CA THR A 108 19.14 24.45 2.87
C THR A 108 19.53 23.32 3.82
N ARG A 109 18.53 22.62 4.36
CA ARG A 109 18.66 21.38 5.14
C ARG A 109 17.53 20.42 4.81
N LEU A 110 17.68 19.16 5.24
CA LEU A 110 16.59 18.20 5.21
C LEU A 110 15.47 18.67 6.14
N LEU A 111 14.25 18.79 5.63
CA LEU A 111 13.08 19.11 6.46
C LEU A 111 12.42 17.83 6.93
N LYS A 112 12.13 17.74 8.22
CA LYS A 112 11.38 16.64 8.80
C LYS A 112 9.89 16.93 8.67
N VAL A 113 9.18 16.09 7.96
CA VAL A 113 7.74 16.24 7.73
C VAL A 113 6.96 15.03 8.20
N LEU A 114 5.68 15.23 8.48
CA LEU A 114 4.74 14.15 8.74
C LEU A 114 3.69 14.09 7.63
N TYR A 115 3.59 12.93 6.98
CA TYR A 115 2.62 12.67 5.92
C TYR A 115 1.38 12.00 6.49
N PHE A 116 0.21 12.50 6.11
CA PHE A 116 -1.09 11.89 6.38
C PHE A 116 -1.67 11.38 5.07
N ASP A 117 -1.99 10.09 5.00
CA ASP A 117 -2.60 9.48 3.82
C ASP A 117 -4.05 9.94 3.58
N GLY A 118 -4.64 9.46 2.48
CA GLY A 118 -5.94 9.91 2.02
C GLY A 118 -5.90 11.36 1.55
N THR A 119 -7.07 12.00 1.49
CA THR A 119 -7.19 13.41 1.14
C THR A 119 -7.10 14.25 2.41
N SER A 120 -5.98 14.16 3.12
CA SER A 120 -5.75 14.70 4.47
C SER A 120 -5.82 16.23 4.62
N GLY A 121 -6.45 16.92 3.69
CA GLY A 121 -7.18 18.12 4.07
C GLY A 121 -8.11 18.59 2.97
N ALA A 122 -8.84 17.65 2.40
CA ALA A 122 -10.20 17.96 2.06
C ALA A 122 -10.90 18.44 3.33
N LYS A 123 -11.43 19.66 3.30
CA LYS A 123 -12.14 20.31 4.41
C LYS A 123 -13.54 19.70 4.56
N MET A 124 -13.58 18.40 4.80
CA MET A 124 -14.77 17.58 4.86
C MET A 124 -14.97 17.07 6.29
N LYS A 125 -16.23 16.96 6.70
CA LYS A 125 -16.62 16.42 8.01
C LYS A 125 -16.52 14.90 8.10
N ASP A 126 -16.38 14.26 6.94
CA ASP A 126 -16.64 12.83 6.76
C ASP A 126 -15.38 11.95 6.79
N GLY A 127 -14.32 12.39 7.49
CA GLY A 127 -13.16 11.55 7.81
C GLY A 127 -11.77 11.99 7.38
N PRO A 128 -11.56 12.80 6.33
CA PRO A 128 -10.20 13.06 5.85
C PRO A 128 -9.27 13.74 6.87
N LEU A 129 -9.83 14.37 7.90
CA LEU A 129 -9.09 15.08 8.95
C LEU A 129 -8.96 14.27 10.25
N ASP A 130 -9.58 13.09 10.36
CA ASP A 130 -9.68 12.33 11.61
C ASP A 130 -8.31 12.04 12.23
N ALA A 131 -7.31 11.63 11.43
CA ALA A 131 -5.97 11.32 11.94
C ALA A 131 -5.27 12.56 12.51
N GLN A 132 -5.47 13.74 11.91
CA GLN A 132 -4.93 14.98 12.43
C GLN A 132 -5.62 15.37 13.73
N ASP A 133 -6.96 15.34 13.76
CA ASP A 133 -7.79 15.63 14.93
C ASP A 133 -7.35 14.80 16.15
N LEU A 134 -7.19 13.48 15.95
CA LEU A 134 -6.77 12.57 17.01
C LEU A 134 -5.37 12.88 17.57
N ILE A 135 -4.45 13.38 16.75
CA ILE A 135 -3.10 13.73 17.20
C ILE A 135 -3.10 15.03 18.01
N ILE A 136 -3.83 16.05 17.57
CA ILE A 136 -3.76 17.40 18.15
C ILE A 136 -4.80 17.65 19.24
N TRP A 137 -5.99 17.05 19.13
CA TRP A 137 -7.11 17.28 20.06
C TRP A 137 -7.50 16.02 20.84
N GLY A 138 -7.00 14.84 20.44
CA GLY A 138 -7.30 13.58 21.14
C GLY A 138 -8.68 13.00 20.81
N GLU A 139 -9.44 13.64 19.94
CA GLU A 139 -10.77 13.23 19.49
C GLU A 139 -11.00 13.73 18.07
N VAL A 140 -11.89 13.06 17.32
CA VAL A 140 -12.30 13.51 15.98
C VAL A 140 -13.26 14.70 16.13
N ALA A 141 -12.99 15.81 15.43
CA ALA A 141 -13.74 17.06 15.58
C ALA A 141 -14.25 17.59 14.22
N PRO A 142 -15.35 17.02 13.68
CA PRO A 142 -15.87 17.37 12.35
C PRO A 142 -16.31 18.83 12.23
N THR A 143 -16.71 19.47 13.34
CA THR A 143 -17.10 20.88 13.39
C THR A 143 -15.94 21.83 13.08
N CYS A 144 -14.70 21.38 13.28
CA CYS A 144 -13.48 22.13 13.03
C CYS A 144 -12.87 21.87 11.64
N SER A 145 -13.60 21.22 10.73
CA SER A 145 -13.12 20.86 9.38
C SER A 145 -12.73 22.06 8.51
N LEU A 146 -13.33 23.24 8.75
CA LEU A 146 -13.02 24.47 8.02
C LEU A 146 -11.93 25.32 8.69
N ASP A 147 -11.52 25.00 9.92
CA ASP A 147 -10.55 25.79 10.69
C ASP A 147 -9.11 25.34 10.44
N GLU A 148 -8.66 25.53 9.19
CA GLU A 148 -7.31 25.15 8.76
C GLU A 148 -6.23 25.90 9.54
N ARG A 149 -6.51 27.15 9.94
CA ARG A 149 -5.56 28.02 10.65
C ARG A 149 -5.33 27.54 12.07
N ALA A 150 -6.37 27.22 12.84
CA ALA A 150 -6.20 26.66 14.17
C ALA A 150 -5.50 25.30 14.09
N ARG A 151 -5.92 24.45 13.14
CA ARG A 151 -5.33 23.12 12.94
C ARG A 151 -3.84 23.14 12.68
N ILE A 152 -3.36 23.97 11.75
CA ILE A 152 -1.93 24.04 11.46
C ILE A 152 -1.15 24.62 12.65
N ASN A 153 -1.72 25.58 13.39
CA ASN A 153 -1.08 26.12 14.59
C ASN A 153 -0.94 25.04 15.67
N ASP A 154 -1.98 24.25 15.91
CA ASP A 154 -2.00 23.18 16.92
C ASP A 154 -1.09 22.01 16.52
N LEU A 155 -1.09 21.64 15.24
CA LEU A 155 -0.14 20.67 14.68
C LEU A 155 1.29 21.15 14.92
N CYS A 156 1.62 22.38 14.54
CA CYS A 156 2.96 22.93 14.74
C CYS A 156 3.35 23.06 16.21
N ALA A 157 2.41 23.40 17.09
CA ALA A 157 2.64 23.41 18.54
C ALA A 157 2.95 21.99 19.06
N TRP A 158 2.19 20.99 18.62
CA TRP A 158 2.41 19.59 18.95
C TRP A 158 3.75 19.06 18.42
N GLY A 159 4.10 19.40 17.17
CA GLY A 159 5.29 18.92 16.46
C GLY A 159 6.59 19.59 16.90
N LYS A 160 6.52 20.75 17.57
CA LYS A 160 7.70 21.55 17.98
C LYS A 160 8.71 20.75 18.81
N GLY A 161 8.23 19.97 19.79
CA GLY A 161 9.09 19.13 20.64
C GLY A 161 9.68 17.90 19.94
N LEU A 162 9.22 17.62 18.72
CA LEU A 162 9.65 16.49 17.87
C LEU A 162 10.47 16.97 16.66
N GLU A 163 10.78 18.26 16.59
CA GLU A 163 11.50 18.92 15.50
C GLU A 163 10.85 18.69 14.13
N ILE A 164 9.51 18.67 14.08
CA ILE A 164 8.76 18.58 12.82
C ILE A 164 8.69 19.96 12.19
N ASP A 165 9.15 20.07 10.94
CA ASP A 165 9.19 21.29 10.17
C ASP A 165 7.88 21.55 9.42
N GLY A 166 7.10 20.50 9.14
CA GLY A 166 5.83 20.63 8.45
C GLY A 166 5.05 19.33 8.25
N TYR A 167 3.95 19.46 7.55
CA TYR A 167 2.97 18.39 7.31
C TYR A 167 2.64 18.30 5.83
N VAL A 168 2.47 17.09 5.32
CA VAL A 168 2.23 16.85 3.89
C VAL A 168 0.75 16.55 3.64
N ARG A 169 0.12 17.49 2.91
CA ARG A 169 -1.22 17.45 2.31
C ARG A 169 -1.18 18.31 1.04
N GLU A 170 -0.96 19.58 1.30
CA GLU A 170 -0.20 20.58 0.57
C GLU A 170 0.96 20.84 1.54
N VAL A 171 2.23 21.01 1.12
CA VAL A 171 3.33 21.12 2.09
C VAL A 171 3.10 22.34 3.01
N MET A 172 2.66 22.09 4.25
CA MET A 172 2.34 23.11 5.25
C MET A 172 3.52 23.19 6.23
N LEU A 173 4.24 24.30 6.18
CA LEU A 173 5.43 24.53 7.00
C LEU A 173 5.08 25.31 8.26
N CYS A 174 5.69 24.92 9.39
CA CYS A 174 5.43 25.55 10.68
C CYS A 174 6.13 26.89 10.86
N ASP A 175 7.36 27.01 10.37
CA ASP A 175 8.10 28.27 10.34
C ASP A 175 8.78 28.44 8.97
N PHE A 176 8.27 29.39 8.20
CA PHE A 176 8.78 29.70 6.87
C PHE A 176 10.03 30.58 6.91
N PHE A 177 10.23 31.38 7.96
CA PHE A 177 11.25 32.44 8.00
C PHE A 177 12.54 32.02 8.71
N HIS A 178 12.48 31.06 9.64
CA HIS A 178 13.69 30.48 10.27
C HIS A 178 14.09 29.12 9.69
N GLY A 179 13.32 28.59 8.72
CA GLY A 179 13.30 27.16 8.41
C GLY A 179 14.28 26.64 7.37
N GLY A 180 15.40 27.32 7.11
CA GLY A 180 16.43 26.81 6.22
C GLY A 180 15.96 26.68 4.76
N TYR A 181 15.56 27.81 4.17
CA TYR A 181 15.18 27.90 2.76
C TYR A 181 15.97 29.03 2.10
N ASP A 182 16.37 28.80 0.86
CA ASP A 182 16.78 29.84 -0.06
C ASP A 182 15.77 29.91 -1.21
N ALA A 183 15.44 31.12 -1.66
CA ALA A 183 14.56 31.33 -2.82
C ALA A 183 15.42 31.67 -4.04
N PRO A 184 16.02 30.69 -4.75
CA PRO A 184 16.88 30.98 -5.90
C PRO A 184 16.11 31.60 -7.07
N ALA A 185 14.78 31.45 -7.12
CA ALA A 185 13.93 32.03 -8.14
C ALA A 185 12.57 32.47 -7.56
N SER A 186 12.24 33.73 -7.80
CA SER A 186 10.93 34.32 -7.48
C SER A 186 10.34 34.91 -8.75
N LEU A 187 9.20 34.37 -9.19
CA LEU A 187 8.43 34.94 -10.29
C LEU A 187 7.21 35.67 -9.70
N SER A 188 7.24 37.00 -9.78
CA SER A 188 6.03 37.80 -9.53
C SER A 188 5.27 37.93 -10.83
N HIS A 189 4.05 37.42 -10.88
CA HIS A 189 3.13 37.73 -11.97
C HIS A 189 2.06 38.67 -11.44
N HIS A 190 2.12 39.91 -11.92
CA HIS A 190 1.07 40.91 -11.73
C HIS A 190 0.28 40.99 -13.04
N PRO A 191 -0.73 40.13 -13.28
CA PRO A 191 -1.63 40.36 -14.40
C PRO A 191 -2.31 41.71 -14.19
N LYS A 192 -2.03 42.68 -15.07
CA LYS A 192 -2.63 44.03 -15.05
C LYS A 192 -4.11 44.03 -15.40
N THR A 193 -4.66 42.88 -15.77
CA THR A 193 -6.01 42.70 -16.28
C THR A 193 -6.66 41.55 -15.53
N TYR A 194 -7.77 41.85 -14.85
CA TYR A 194 -8.73 40.85 -14.39
C TYR A 194 -9.22 40.07 -15.62
N ILE A 195 -8.66 38.89 -15.84
CA ILE A 195 -9.24 37.93 -16.77
C ILE A 195 -10.37 37.28 -15.96
N PRO A 196 -11.65 37.46 -16.34
CA PRO A 196 -12.73 36.78 -15.66
C PRO A 196 -12.44 35.29 -15.74
N PHE A 197 -12.17 34.65 -14.60
CA PHE A 197 -12.08 33.20 -14.55
C PHE A 197 -13.41 32.65 -15.07
N PRO A 198 -13.41 31.80 -16.10
CA PRO A 198 -14.66 31.20 -16.56
C PRO A 198 -15.14 30.29 -15.41
N ARG A 199 -16.37 30.51 -14.94
CA ARG A 199 -17.18 29.76 -13.93
C ARG A 199 -16.42 28.89 -12.90
N GLU A 200 -16.74 29.03 -11.60
CA GLU A 200 -16.21 28.18 -10.50
C GLU A 200 -16.12 26.67 -10.82
N GLU A 201 -17.04 26.17 -11.63
CA GLU A 201 -17.08 24.79 -12.18
C GLU A 201 -15.77 24.36 -12.87
N LEU A 202 -15.10 25.26 -13.60
CA LEU A 202 -13.85 24.97 -14.31
C LEU A 202 -12.64 24.94 -13.37
N LEU A 203 -12.66 25.70 -12.28
CA LEU A 203 -11.57 25.74 -11.30
C LEU A 203 -11.42 24.41 -10.56
N ALA A 204 -12.55 23.78 -10.23
CA ALA A 204 -12.56 22.44 -9.64
C ALA A 204 -12.00 21.40 -10.63
N PHE A 205 -12.38 21.50 -11.91
CA PHE A 205 -11.87 20.61 -12.96
C PHE A 205 -10.35 20.78 -13.16
N ASP A 206 -9.86 22.01 -13.21
CA ASP A 206 -8.42 22.30 -13.38
C ASP A 206 -7.58 21.78 -12.20
N THR A 207 -8.10 21.85 -10.98
CA THR A 207 -7.44 21.31 -9.79
C THR A 207 -7.35 19.78 -9.87
N ILE A 208 -8.45 19.12 -10.24
CA ILE A 208 -8.48 17.65 -10.43
C ILE A 208 -7.53 17.25 -11.57
N PHE A 209 -7.52 18.02 -12.66
CA PHE A 209 -6.64 17.79 -13.81
C PHE A 209 -5.17 17.97 -13.45
N ALA A 210 -4.80 19.01 -12.70
CA ALA A 210 -3.43 19.22 -12.22
C ALA A 210 -2.98 18.08 -11.28
N GLY A 211 -3.85 17.65 -10.37
CA GLY A 211 -3.59 16.48 -9.51
C GLY A 211 -3.38 15.19 -10.31
N SER A 212 -3.98 15.09 -11.49
CA SER A 212 -3.88 13.89 -12.34
C SER A 212 -2.46 13.54 -12.78
N TRP A 213 -1.55 14.51 -12.80
CA TRP A 213 -0.13 14.29 -13.12
C TRP A 213 0.56 13.37 -12.10
N HIS A 214 0.00 13.24 -10.90
CA HIS A 214 0.49 12.36 -9.85
C HIS A 214 -0.45 11.17 -9.59
N ASN A 215 -1.33 10.82 -10.53
CA ASN A 215 -2.27 9.69 -10.35
C ASN A 215 -1.61 8.31 -10.33
N HIS A 216 -0.41 8.19 -10.87
CA HIS A 216 0.28 6.91 -11.01
C HIS A 216 1.60 6.92 -10.26
N TYR A 217 2.04 5.74 -9.83
CA TYR A 217 3.37 5.53 -9.26
C TYR A 217 4.46 6.16 -10.17
N PRO A 218 5.46 6.88 -9.60
CA PRO A 218 5.74 7.02 -8.16
C PRO A 218 4.99 8.18 -7.46
N GLY A 219 4.11 8.91 -8.14
CA GLY A 219 3.39 10.04 -7.57
C GLY A 219 4.30 11.27 -7.32
N GLU A 220 4.16 11.91 -6.16
CA GLU A 220 5.02 12.99 -5.69
C GLU A 220 6.38 12.46 -5.20
N THR A 221 7.47 12.78 -5.89
CA THR A 221 8.81 12.22 -5.61
C THR A 221 9.73 13.14 -4.83
N ARG A 222 9.34 14.41 -4.65
CA ARG A 222 10.11 15.39 -3.88
C ARG A 222 10.01 15.16 -2.37
N ILE A 223 9.10 14.29 -1.94
CA ILE A 223 8.91 13.89 -0.54
C ILE A 223 9.41 12.45 -0.39
N ARG A 224 10.32 12.21 0.55
CA ARG A 224 10.89 10.90 0.84
C ARG A 224 10.28 10.37 2.13
N LEU A 225 9.39 9.41 2.02
CA LEU A 225 8.73 8.80 3.18
C LEU A 225 9.60 7.72 3.80
N ASP A 226 9.67 7.72 5.13
CA ASP A 226 10.26 6.64 5.91
C ASP A 226 9.18 5.62 6.28
N LEU A 227 9.06 4.59 5.45
CA LEU A 227 8.08 3.51 5.64
C LEU A 227 8.43 2.58 6.81
N THR A 228 9.61 2.70 7.43
CA THR A 228 9.93 1.94 8.67
C THR A 228 9.25 2.53 9.90
N GLY A 229 8.96 3.84 9.84
CA GLY A 229 8.23 4.59 10.86
C GLY A 229 6.73 4.67 10.64
N LEU A 230 6.18 3.94 9.67
CA LEU A 230 4.76 3.98 9.35
C LEU A 230 3.90 3.53 10.52
N ILE A 231 2.90 4.35 10.86
CA ILE A 231 1.88 4.04 11.86
C ILE A 231 0.54 3.99 11.17
N SER A 232 -0.20 2.90 11.31
CA SER A 232 -1.52 2.76 10.72
C SER A 232 -2.57 2.40 11.78
N PHE A 233 -3.71 3.08 11.73
CA PHE A 233 -4.92 2.72 12.47
C PHE A 233 -5.57 1.42 11.97
N TYR A 234 -5.10 0.88 10.84
CA TYR A 234 -5.43 -0.47 10.43
C TYR A 234 -4.63 -1.54 11.19
N ASP A 235 -3.55 -1.20 11.90
CA ASP A 235 -2.82 -2.16 12.74
C ASP A 235 -3.71 -2.56 13.92
N THR A 236 -4.24 -3.79 13.88
CA THR A 236 -5.15 -4.33 14.89
C THR A 236 -4.49 -4.52 16.25
N SER A 237 -3.15 -4.52 16.33
CA SER A 237 -2.42 -4.53 17.59
C SER A 237 -2.35 -3.14 18.25
N LEU A 238 -2.55 -2.06 17.48
CA LEU A 238 -2.52 -0.68 17.96
C LEU A 238 -3.91 -0.09 18.18
N ALA A 239 -4.86 -0.37 17.28
CA ALA A 239 -6.22 0.17 17.33
C ALA A 239 -7.31 -0.92 17.20
N PRO A 240 -7.34 -1.93 18.10
CA PRO A 240 -8.29 -3.04 18.00
C PRO A 240 -9.77 -2.65 17.96
N PRO A 241 -10.29 -1.63 18.68
CA PRO A 241 -11.72 -1.30 18.63
C PRO A 241 -12.21 -0.89 17.24
N LEU A 242 -11.33 -0.36 16.39
CA LEU A 242 -11.70 0.09 15.06
C LEU A 242 -12.14 -1.07 14.14
N ILE A 243 -11.84 -2.32 14.49
CA ILE A 243 -12.32 -3.52 13.79
C ILE A 243 -13.85 -3.57 13.76
N ALA A 244 -14.50 -3.36 14.91
CA ALA A 244 -15.96 -3.36 14.99
C ALA A 244 -16.56 -2.14 14.28
N HIS A 245 -15.86 -1.00 14.29
CA HIS A 245 -16.36 0.23 13.66
C HIS A 245 -16.33 0.21 12.12
N ARG A 246 -15.53 -0.67 11.52
CA ARG A 246 -15.46 -0.85 10.06
C ARG A 246 -16.26 -2.04 9.53
N GLU A 247 -16.72 -2.92 10.40
CA GLU A 247 -17.44 -4.13 9.98
C GLU A 247 -18.67 -3.77 9.13
N GLY A 248 -18.80 -4.45 7.99
CA GLY A 248 -19.90 -4.22 7.04
C GLY A 248 -19.86 -2.88 6.29
N LYS A 249 -18.77 -2.10 6.40
CA LYS A 249 -18.60 -0.84 5.68
C LYS A 249 -17.59 -0.99 4.55
N GLU A 250 -17.79 -0.18 3.52
CA GLU A 250 -16.78 -0.01 2.49
C GLU A 250 -15.63 0.86 3.00
N ARG A 251 -14.45 0.71 2.40
CA ARG A 251 -13.23 1.37 2.87
C ARG A 251 -13.32 2.89 2.91
N TRP A 252 -14.06 3.51 1.99
CA TRP A 252 -14.25 4.96 1.99
C TRP A 252 -15.09 5.46 3.18
N ASP A 253 -15.80 4.57 3.88
CA ASP A 253 -16.61 4.87 5.06
C ASP A 253 -15.89 4.49 6.37
N HIS A 254 -14.66 3.98 6.29
CA HIS A 254 -13.83 3.77 7.46
C HIS A 254 -13.51 5.13 8.09
N ARG A 255 -13.70 5.22 9.40
CA ARG A 255 -13.51 6.41 10.24
C ARG A 255 -12.72 6.03 11.46
N LEU A 256 -12.07 7.00 12.10
CA LEU A 256 -11.37 6.79 13.36
C LEU A 256 -12.23 7.10 14.59
N LEU A 257 -13.55 7.21 14.40
CA LEU A 257 -14.54 7.39 15.45
C LEU A 257 -14.61 6.15 16.34
N GLY A 258 -14.69 6.37 17.66
CA GLY A 258 -14.83 5.30 18.65
C GLY A 258 -13.51 4.64 19.08
N ILE A 259 -12.35 5.15 18.63
CA ILE A 259 -11.06 4.74 19.20
C ILE A 259 -11.03 5.01 20.70
N SER A 260 -10.56 4.05 21.50
CA SER A 260 -10.46 4.24 22.94
C SER A 260 -9.31 5.18 23.30
N ALA A 261 -9.44 5.91 24.41
CA ALA A 261 -8.35 6.77 24.90
C ALA A 261 -7.04 5.98 25.16
N ARG A 262 -7.16 4.70 25.57
CA ARG A 262 -6.03 3.80 25.77
C ARG A 262 -5.31 3.51 24.45
N ASP A 263 -6.06 3.18 23.41
CA ASP A 263 -5.49 2.81 22.10
C ASP A 263 -4.93 4.04 21.39
N LEU A 264 -5.60 5.19 21.51
CA LEU A 264 -5.07 6.46 21.03
C LEU A 264 -3.76 6.83 21.75
N ALA A 265 -3.66 6.60 23.06
CA ALA A 265 -2.41 6.79 23.79
C ALA A 265 -1.31 5.81 23.31
N ALA A 266 -1.65 4.57 22.95
CA ALA A 266 -0.71 3.61 22.38
C ALA A 266 -0.21 4.05 21.00
N VAL A 267 -1.11 4.51 20.12
CA VAL A 267 -0.77 5.08 18.80
C VAL A 267 0.14 6.29 18.96
N ASN A 268 -0.22 7.25 19.82
CA ASN A 268 0.57 8.46 20.08
C ASN A 268 1.94 8.13 20.71
N GLY A 269 1.99 7.19 21.64
CA GLY A 269 3.23 6.71 22.24
C GLY A 269 4.17 6.13 21.19
N ARG A 270 3.63 5.28 20.29
CA ARG A 270 4.40 4.67 19.22
C ARG A 270 4.86 5.70 18.17
N LEU A 271 3.98 6.64 17.79
CA LEU A 271 4.33 7.72 16.87
C LEU A 271 5.47 8.59 17.43
N ARG A 272 5.40 8.97 18.71
CA ARG A 272 6.48 9.71 19.38
C ARG A 272 7.77 8.92 19.46
N GLU A 273 7.70 7.62 19.75
CA GLU A 273 8.88 6.75 19.78
C GLU A 273 9.58 6.73 18.40
N VAL A 274 8.81 6.55 17.33
CA VAL A 274 9.33 6.56 15.95
C VAL A 274 9.98 7.91 15.61
N LEU A 275 9.29 9.01 15.91
CA LEU A 275 9.76 10.36 15.58
C LEU A 275 10.97 10.81 16.40
N THR A 276 11.12 10.34 17.64
CA THR A 276 12.23 10.72 18.54
C THR A 276 13.46 9.85 18.38
N THR A 277 13.29 8.55 18.12
CA THR A 277 14.45 7.65 18.03
C THR A 277 15.32 7.98 16.82
N GLY A 278 14.77 8.71 15.85
CA GLY A 278 15.38 8.98 14.56
C GLY A 278 15.53 7.68 13.76
N THR A 279 15.55 7.79 12.44
CA THR A 279 15.95 6.71 11.54
C THR A 279 17.44 6.43 11.71
N LYS A 280 17.86 5.87 12.84
CA LYS A 280 19.27 5.52 13.10
C LYS A 280 19.84 4.57 12.05
N ARG A 281 18.98 3.93 11.24
CA ARG A 281 19.28 3.40 9.92
C ARG A 281 18.04 3.62 9.06
N GLU A 282 18.11 4.45 8.02
CA GLU A 282 17.20 4.29 6.88
C GLU A 282 17.28 2.81 6.48
N SER A 283 16.13 2.17 6.30
CA SER A 283 16.11 0.80 5.82
C SER A 283 16.87 0.75 4.50
N GLU A 284 17.86 -0.15 4.39
CA GLU A 284 18.54 -0.42 3.11
C GLU A 284 17.57 -0.97 2.04
N ILE A 285 16.38 -1.40 2.47
CA ILE A 285 15.30 -1.84 1.62
C ILE A 285 14.42 -0.65 1.23
N ASP A 286 14.31 -0.41 -0.08
CA ASP A 286 13.30 0.46 -0.68
C ASP A 286 11.93 -0.22 -0.61
N TRP A 287 11.24 0.02 0.51
CA TRP A 287 9.91 -0.53 0.75
C TRP A 287 8.90 -0.08 -0.31
N GLN A 288 8.95 1.18 -0.74
CA GLN A 288 7.95 1.70 -1.68
C GLN A 288 8.03 0.94 -3.02
N THR A 289 9.25 0.72 -3.51
CA THR A 289 9.48 -0.09 -4.71
C THR A 289 9.11 -1.56 -4.49
N LEU A 290 9.38 -2.14 -3.32
CA LEU A 290 9.01 -3.53 -3.03
C LEU A 290 7.49 -3.77 -3.11
N TYR A 291 6.68 -2.90 -2.50
CA TYR A 291 5.22 -2.98 -2.57
C TYR A 291 4.74 -2.85 -4.03
N ARG A 292 5.34 -1.92 -4.79
CA ARG A 292 5.03 -1.75 -6.21
C ARG A 292 5.32 -3.00 -7.04
N VAL A 293 6.47 -3.64 -6.82
CA VAL A 293 6.84 -4.88 -7.52
C VAL A 293 5.83 -6.00 -7.25
N LEU A 294 5.31 -6.10 -6.02
CA LEU A 294 4.28 -7.08 -5.68
C LEU A 294 2.98 -6.82 -6.45
N VAL A 295 2.58 -5.55 -6.62
CA VAL A 295 1.42 -5.18 -7.44
C VAL A 295 1.66 -5.50 -8.91
N ASP A 296 2.78 -5.02 -9.49
CA ASP A 296 3.10 -5.20 -10.90
C ASP A 296 3.19 -6.68 -11.30
N ARG A 297 3.65 -7.53 -10.38
CA ARG A 297 3.74 -8.96 -10.59
C ARG A 297 2.39 -9.68 -10.58
N ASN A 298 1.49 -9.29 -9.68
CA ASN A 298 0.27 -10.06 -9.41
C ASN A 298 -0.99 -9.48 -10.07
N ALA A 299 -1.13 -8.15 -10.12
CA ALA A 299 -2.39 -7.50 -10.48
C ALA A 299 -2.88 -7.88 -11.89
N GLY A 300 -2.01 -7.76 -12.89
CA GLY A 300 -2.35 -8.11 -14.28
C GLY A 300 -2.74 -9.58 -14.42
N CYS A 301 -2.00 -10.48 -13.77
CA CYS A 301 -2.26 -11.92 -13.85
C CYS A 301 -3.57 -12.32 -13.16
N LEU A 302 -3.89 -11.71 -12.01
CA LEU A 302 -5.16 -11.93 -11.31
C LEU A 302 -6.35 -11.45 -12.15
N LYS A 303 -6.22 -10.31 -12.84
CA LYS A 303 -7.24 -9.82 -13.78
C LYS A 303 -7.39 -10.70 -15.02
N THR A 304 -6.29 -11.26 -15.52
CA THR A 304 -6.38 -12.29 -16.57
C THR A 304 -7.10 -13.54 -16.08
N LEU A 305 -6.87 -14.00 -14.84
CA LEU A 305 -7.58 -15.15 -14.28
C LEU A 305 -9.07 -14.89 -14.12
N GLU A 306 -9.46 -13.73 -13.58
CA GLU A 306 -10.87 -13.30 -13.48
C GLU A 306 -11.53 -13.33 -14.86
N TYR A 307 -10.92 -12.70 -15.85
CA TYR A 307 -11.42 -12.69 -17.23
C TYR A 307 -11.57 -14.11 -17.81
N LEU A 308 -10.54 -14.96 -17.67
CA LEU A 308 -10.58 -16.33 -18.15
C LEU A 308 -11.65 -17.16 -17.45
N LEU A 309 -11.94 -16.89 -16.17
CA LEU A 309 -12.98 -17.60 -15.41
C LEU A 309 -14.40 -17.13 -15.76
N ASP A 310 -14.56 -15.94 -16.33
CA ASP A 310 -15.86 -15.39 -16.74
C ASP A 310 -16.19 -15.69 -18.20
N VAL A 311 -15.21 -15.60 -19.10
CA VAL A 311 -15.42 -15.79 -20.52
C VAL A 311 -15.13 -17.25 -20.88
N SER A 312 -16.20 -18.03 -21.11
CA SER A 312 -16.09 -19.35 -21.73
C SER A 312 -15.69 -19.20 -23.19
N THR A 313 -14.39 -19.09 -23.46
CA THR A 313 -13.83 -18.94 -24.81
C THR A 313 -13.64 -20.27 -25.53
N ALA A 314 -13.58 -21.39 -24.81
CA ALA A 314 -13.39 -22.71 -25.40
C ALA A 314 -14.73 -23.41 -25.66
N SER A 315 -14.80 -24.13 -26.78
CA SER A 315 -15.89 -25.07 -27.08
C SER A 315 -15.85 -26.32 -26.19
N ASP A 316 -14.70 -26.60 -25.59
CA ASP A 316 -14.47 -27.74 -24.68
C ASP A 316 -14.14 -27.24 -23.25
N LEU A 317 -14.87 -27.77 -22.26
CA LEU A 317 -14.66 -27.49 -20.84
C LEU A 317 -13.25 -27.85 -20.36
N ARG A 318 -12.63 -28.89 -20.95
CA ARG A 318 -11.30 -29.32 -20.59
C ARG A 318 -10.25 -28.33 -21.07
N GLU A 319 -10.37 -27.88 -22.31
CA GLU A 319 -9.49 -26.84 -22.87
C GLU A 319 -9.60 -25.54 -22.06
N TRP A 320 -10.82 -25.18 -21.65
CA TRP A 320 -11.04 -24.03 -20.78
C TRP A 320 -10.30 -24.15 -19.45
N ALA A 321 -10.47 -25.28 -18.75
CA ALA A 321 -9.79 -25.54 -17.48
C ALA A 321 -8.26 -25.60 -17.64
N GLN A 322 -7.77 -26.13 -18.76
CA GLN A 322 -6.33 -26.14 -19.09
C GLN A 322 -5.78 -24.73 -19.33
N ALA A 323 -6.52 -23.85 -20.00
CA ALA A 323 -6.10 -22.46 -20.21
C ALA A 323 -5.92 -21.71 -18.87
N ILE A 324 -6.85 -21.89 -17.92
CA ILE A 324 -6.72 -21.33 -16.57
C ILE A 324 -5.54 -21.95 -15.82
N GLN A 325 -5.34 -23.27 -15.94
CA GLN A 325 -4.20 -23.97 -15.33
C GLN A 325 -2.85 -23.46 -15.85
N ILE A 326 -2.76 -23.16 -17.15
CA ILE A 326 -1.57 -22.56 -17.76
C ILE A 326 -1.33 -21.16 -17.19
N GLN A 327 -2.38 -20.34 -17.05
CA GLN A 327 -2.24 -19.01 -16.45
C GLN A 327 -1.78 -19.07 -14.99
N LEU A 328 -2.31 -19.98 -14.19
CA LEU A 328 -1.84 -20.23 -12.82
C LEU A 328 -0.36 -20.64 -12.79
N ARG A 329 0.07 -21.49 -13.72
CA ARG A 329 1.48 -21.85 -13.89
C ARG A 329 2.33 -20.64 -14.27
N ILE A 330 1.87 -19.76 -15.17
CA ILE A 330 2.61 -18.54 -15.55
C ILE A 330 2.88 -17.67 -14.32
N MET A 331 1.88 -17.48 -13.46
CA MET A 331 2.04 -16.74 -12.20
C MET A 331 3.08 -17.34 -11.27
N LEU A 332 3.15 -18.68 -11.22
CA LEU A 332 4.06 -19.42 -10.36
C LEU A 332 5.46 -19.62 -10.95
N THR A 333 5.60 -19.59 -12.28
CA THR A 333 6.84 -19.94 -13.02
C THR A 333 8.09 -19.22 -12.52
N PRO A 334 8.09 -17.89 -12.26
CA PRO A 334 9.31 -17.22 -11.80
C PRO A 334 9.69 -17.58 -10.35
N TYR A 335 8.92 -18.44 -9.68
CA TYR A 335 9.20 -19.00 -8.36
C TYR A 335 9.48 -20.52 -8.38
N ILE A 336 9.28 -21.19 -9.52
CA ILE A 336 9.60 -22.61 -9.67
C ILE A 336 11.12 -22.73 -9.91
N LEU A 337 11.89 -22.71 -8.82
CA LEU A 337 13.34 -22.93 -8.88
C LEU A 337 13.64 -24.43 -8.83
N TYR A 338 14.24 -24.99 -9.88
CA TYR A 338 14.63 -26.40 -9.94
C TYR A 338 15.80 -26.76 -9.00
N THR A 339 16.48 -25.78 -8.37
CA THR A 339 17.77 -26.02 -7.69
C THR A 339 18.02 -25.24 -6.38
N ALA A 340 17.09 -24.42 -5.89
CA ALA A 340 17.40 -23.56 -4.72
C ALA A 340 17.18 -24.28 -3.37
N ARG A 341 18.14 -24.10 -2.44
CA ARG A 341 18.04 -24.45 -1.01
C ARG A 341 18.14 -23.17 -0.17
N PRO A 342 17.26 -22.94 0.82
CA PRO A 342 17.40 -21.80 1.72
C PRO A 342 18.60 -22.00 2.64
N ILE A 343 19.46 -20.99 2.74
CA ILE A 343 20.53 -20.91 3.73
C ILE A 343 19.98 -20.14 4.94
N TYR A 344 19.90 -20.82 6.08
CA TYR A 344 19.53 -20.20 7.35
C TYR A 344 20.77 -19.52 7.95
N ARG A 345 20.80 -18.19 7.98
CA ARG A 345 21.64 -17.44 8.92
C ARG A 345 20.73 -16.87 9.99
N GLY A 346 20.78 -17.49 11.17
CA GLY A 346 20.21 -16.90 12.37
C GLY A 346 21.02 -15.66 12.72
N ASP A 347 20.35 -14.51 12.74
CA ASP A 347 20.79 -13.42 13.58
C ASP A 347 19.56 -12.69 14.16
N SER A 348 19.62 -12.49 15.46
CA SER A 348 18.56 -12.02 16.33
C SER A 348 18.70 -10.51 16.49
N GLY A 349 18.04 -9.76 15.60
CA GLY A 349 18.06 -8.30 15.65
C GLY A 349 17.22 -7.64 14.56
N ILE A 350 15.91 -7.90 14.51
CA ILE A 350 15.00 -7.18 13.61
C ILE A 350 13.72 -6.82 14.37
N GLU A 351 13.73 -5.70 15.09
CA GLU A 351 12.55 -5.25 15.87
C GLU A 351 11.87 -3.96 15.35
N ARG A 352 12.29 -3.40 14.21
CA ARG A 352 11.61 -2.21 13.63
C ARG A 352 11.26 -2.29 12.15
N SER A 353 12.15 -2.80 11.30
CA SER A 353 11.86 -3.00 9.87
C SER A 353 10.90 -4.16 9.57
N ALA A 354 10.57 -5.00 10.57
CA ALA A 354 9.77 -6.21 10.40
C ALA A 354 8.24 -5.99 10.24
N ARG A 355 7.69 -4.80 10.52
CA ARG A 355 6.22 -4.58 10.41
C ARG A 355 5.77 -4.27 8.99
N SER A 356 6.47 -3.37 8.29
CA SER A 356 6.24 -3.09 6.86
C SER A 356 6.50 -4.36 6.02
N VAL A 357 7.49 -5.17 6.43
CA VAL A 357 7.62 -6.57 5.99
C VAL A 357 6.32 -7.33 6.24
N TRP A 358 5.89 -7.47 7.49
CA TRP A 358 4.77 -8.36 7.83
C TRP A 358 3.48 -8.11 7.04
N HIS A 359 3.14 -6.85 6.74
CA HIS A 359 1.95 -6.52 5.94
C HIS A 359 2.12 -6.90 4.46
N ALA A 360 3.25 -6.54 3.83
CA ALA A 360 3.55 -6.98 2.47
C ALA A 360 3.61 -8.50 2.34
N TYR A 361 4.20 -9.15 3.35
CA TYR A 361 4.31 -10.59 3.41
C TYR A 361 2.94 -11.26 3.60
N GLY A 362 2.05 -10.71 4.42
CA GLY A 362 0.70 -11.27 4.61
C GLY A 362 -0.19 -11.14 3.37
N THR A 363 -0.15 -10.00 2.66
CA THR A 363 -0.88 -9.84 1.38
C THR A 363 -0.34 -10.79 0.33
N ASN A 364 0.98 -10.84 0.15
CA ASN A 364 1.60 -11.74 -0.80
C ASN A 364 1.38 -13.21 -0.44
N ARG A 365 1.36 -13.55 0.87
CA ARG A 365 1.04 -14.87 1.38
C ARG A 365 -0.34 -15.30 0.92
N GLU A 366 -1.34 -14.43 1.05
CA GLU A 366 -2.71 -14.80 0.71
C GLU A 366 -2.89 -14.98 -0.80
N ILE A 367 -2.29 -14.10 -1.61
CA ILE A 367 -2.24 -14.28 -3.07
C ILE A 367 -1.59 -15.62 -3.41
N CYS A 368 -0.43 -15.92 -2.83
CA CYS A 368 0.27 -17.18 -3.03
C CYS A 368 -0.57 -18.38 -2.56
N ARG A 369 -1.25 -18.29 -1.41
CA ARG A 369 -2.10 -19.34 -0.86
C ARG A 369 -3.18 -19.75 -1.85
N VAL A 370 -3.91 -18.77 -2.37
CA VAL A 370 -5.01 -18.99 -3.32
C VAL A 370 -4.47 -19.53 -4.65
N VAL A 371 -3.48 -18.86 -5.26
CA VAL A 371 -2.94 -19.26 -6.58
C VAL A 371 -2.32 -20.66 -6.52
N VAL A 372 -1.56 -20.98 -5.47
CA VAL A 372 -0.97 -22.32 -5.29
C VAL A 372 -2.06 -23.35 -5.06
N ARG A 373 -3.07 -23.08 -4.23
CA ARG A 373 -4.18 -24.01 -4.00
C ARG A 373 -4.94 -24.33 -5.29
N MET A 374 -5.25 -23.31 -6.09
CA MET A 374 -5.88 -23.48 -7.40
C MET A 374 -5.01 -24.34 -8.32
N TRP A 375 -3.74 -23.96 -8.47
CA TRP A 375 -2.78 -24.66 -9.35
C TRP A 375 -2.58 -26.11 -8.95
N THR A 376 -2.39 -26.39 -7.65
CA THR A 376 -2.19 -27.76 -7.15
C THR A 376 -3.42 -28.64 -7.33
N THR A 377 -4.61 -28.05 -7.24
CA THR A 377 -5.86 -28.74 -7.55
C THR A 377 -5.88 -29.16 -9.03
N GLY A 378 -5.53 -28.27 -9.95
CA GLY A 378 -5.46 -28.60 -11.38
C GLY A 378 -4.37 -29.61 -11.74
N VAL A 379 -3.19 -29.54 -11.10
CA VAL A 379 -2.14 -30.55 -11.27
C VAL A 379 -2.63 -31.93 -10.84
N ARG A 380 -3.28 -32.06 -9.68
CA ARG A 380 -3.80 -33.35 -9.18
C ARG A 380 -4.80 -33.98 -10.15
N LEU A 381 -5.62 -33.14 -10.79
CA LEU A 381 -6.65 -33.53 -11.73
C LEU A 381 -6.14 -33.74 -13.17
N GLY A 382 -4.82 -33.67 -13.42
CA GLY A 382 -4.26 -33.87 -14.75
C GLY A 382 -4.62 -32.78 -15.76
N LEU A 383 -4.95 -31.57 -15.28
CA LEU A 383 -5.21 -30.40 -16.12
C LEU A 383 -3.92 -29.66 -16.50
N ASP A 384 -2.81 -29.94 -15.83
CA ASP A 384 -1.54 -29.32 -16.14
C ASP A 384 -0.83 -30.08 -17.27
N PRO A 385 -0.57 -29.47 -18.44
CA PRO A 385 0.03 -30.17 -19.57
C PRO A 385 1.52 -30.49 -19.37
N PHE A 386 2.16 -29.96 -18.33
CA PHE A 386 3.60 -30.09 -18.09
C PHE A 386 3.94 -30.96 -16.86
N ILE A 387 3.01 -31.18 -15.94
CA ILE A 387 3.19 -32.08 -14.79
C ILE A 387 2.15 -33.20 -14.85
N PRO A 388 2.57 -34.48 -14.88
CA PRO A 388 1.65 -35.59 -14.91
C PRO A 388 0.80 -35.63 -13.63
N GLY A 389 -0.51 -35.57 -13.82
CA GLY A 389 -1.52 -35.75 -12.76
C GLY A 389 -2.13 -37.14 -12.78
N GLN A 390 -3.21 -37.33 -12.04
CA GLN A 390 -4.00 -38.56 -12.14
C GLN A 390 -4.80 -38.50 -13.46
N GLU A 391 -4.45 -39.34 -14.43
CA GLU A 391 -5.04 -39.37 -15.79
C GLU A 391 -6.46 -39.99 -15.83
N ASP A 392 -7.30 -39.69 -14.84
CA ASP A 392 -8.70 -40.10 -14.90
C ASP A 392 -9.47 -39.15 -15.84
N VAL A 393 -10.33 -39.71 -16.71
CA VAL A 393 -11.21 -38.92 -17.58
C VAL A 393 -12.18 -38.15 -16.68
N LEU A 394 -11.92 -36.85 -16.50
CA LEU A 394 -12.80 -35.96 -15.73
C LEU A 394 -14.14 -35.83 -16.43
N SER A 395 -15.24 -36.02 -15.68
CA SER A 395 -16.58 -35.73 -16.20
C SER A 395 -16.77 -34.22 -16.42
N ALA A 396 -17.69 -33.85 -17.32
CA ALA A 396 -18.09 -32.46 -17.51
C ALA A 396 -18.56 -31.80 -16.20
N SER A 397 -19.26 -32.55 -15.34
CA SER A 397 -19.69 -32.06 -14.02
C SER A 397 -18.52 -31.78 -13.07
N ALA A 398 -17.47 -32.59 -13.10
CA ALA A 398 -16.26 -32.36 -12.31
C ALA A 398 -15.51 -31.12 -12.79
N LEU A 399 -15.39 -30.94 -14.12
CA LEU A 399 -14.76 -29.75 -14.71
C LEU A 399 -15.52 -28.47 -14.34
N LEU A 400 -16.86 -28.47 -14.46
CA LEU A 400 -17.70 -27.35 -14.05
C LEU A 400 -17.59 -27.04 -12.55
N GLY A 401 -17.51 -28.08 -11.71
CA GLY A 401 -17.31 -27.93 -10.27
C GLY A 401 -15.99 -27.23 -9.93
N ILE A 402 -14.90 -27.59 -10.61
CA ILE A 402 -13.59 -26.98 -10.39
C ILE A 402 -13.53 -25.54 -10.92
N LEU A 403 -14.10 -25.28 -12.09
CA LEU A 403 -14.21 -23.91 -12.61
C LEU A 403 -15.02 -23.02 -11.68
N GLY A 404 -16.12 -23.54 -11.12
CA GLY A 404 -16.91 -22.85 -10.10
C GLY A 404 -16.12 -22.56 -8.83
N LEU A 405 -15.36 -23.55 -8.33
CA LEU A 405 -14.49 -23.37 -7.17
C LEU A 405 -13.41 -22.30 -7.41
N TRP A 406 -12.69 -22.40 -8.52
CA TRP A 406 -11.65 -21.43 -8.90
C TRP A 406 -12.22 -20.02 -9.09
N ARG A 407 -13.43 -19.92 -9.64
CA ARG A 407 -14.16 -18.66 -9.71
C ARG A 407 -14.39 -18.11 -8.31
N THR A 408 -14.99 -18.88 -7.41
CA THR A 408 -15.20 -18.43 -6.02
C THR A 408 -13.90 -18.01 -5.35
N GLU A 409 -12.80 -18.77 -5.50
CA GLU A 409 -11.51 -18.43 -4.90
C GLU A 409 -10.93 -17.12 -5.43
N ILE A 410 -10.95 -16.87 -6.74
CA ILE A 410 -10.46 -15.62 -7.33
C ILE A 410 -11.33 -14.43 -6.96
N TYR A 411 -12.66 -14.59 -7.03
CA TYR A 411 -13.58 -13.52 -6.65
C TYR A 411 -13.46 -13.17 -5.16
N SER A 412 -13.33 -14.16 -4.28
CA SER A 412 -13.07 -13.91 -2.85
C SER A 412 -11.72 -13.25 -2.61
N LEU A 413 -10.66 -13.64 -3.33
CA LEU A 413 -9.36 -12.97 -3.23
C LEU A 413 -9.42 -11.52 -3.71
N LEU A 414 -10.06 -11.26 -4.85
CA LEU A 414 -10.20 -9.91 -5.39
C LEU A 414 -11.05 -9.02 -4.48
N ALA A 415 -12.16 -9.54 -3.94
CA ALA A 415 -12.99 -8.82 -2.97
C ALA A 415 -12.27 -8.56 -1.64
N TRP A 416 -11.28 -9.38 -1.28
CA TRP A 416 -10.44 -9.17 -0.10
C TRP A 416 -9.28 -8.20 -0.34
N LEU A 417 -8.85 -8.04 -1.60
CA LEU A 417 -7.79 -7.09 -1.98
C LEU A 417 -8.31 -5.66 -2.20
N ASP A 418 -9.59 -5.51 -2.55
CA ASP A 418 -10.29 -4.21 -2.70
C ASP A 418 -10.70 -3.63 -1.34
#